data_AF-A0A1N7GZV9-F1
#
_entry.id   AF-A0A1N7GZV9-F1
#
_cell.length_a   1.000
_cell.length_b   1.000
_cell.length_c   1.000
_cell.angle_alpha   90.00
_cell.angle_beta   90.00
_cell.angle_gamma   90.00
#
_symmetry.space_group_name_H-M   'P 1'
#
loop_
_entity.id
_entity.type
_entity.pdbx_description
1 polymer ?
#
loop_
_entity_poly.entity_id
_entity_poly.type
_entity_poly.pdbx_seq_one_letter_code
_entity_poly.pdbx_strand_id
1 'polypeptide(L)'
;MTTCPYCGEPVSDDAYDAHLERAHAEELTPLDRRRVGATADESSHRERAVYVGAGLLLAVFVVGYAAIFFSGGSIDTSAVVEPDPSAPIHEHGTITVQYDDTVVAFDDPEHIERDDCFHFHGHDDAAIWHAHCSDVTLEYALETLGMDLTAEQFTVDGQTFDEADGDTVSVTVDGEDVDPQTYVLEGVESVDDAANGDGDHVEVVATSGE
;
A
#
# COMPACT_ATOMS: atom_id res chain seq x y z
N MET A 1 55.04 2.62 15.73
CA MET A 1 55.86 1.47 16.17
C MET A 1 56.33 1.79 17.57
N THR A 2 55.87 1.01 18.53
CA THR A 2 56.10 1.20 19.95
C THR A 2 56.94 0.04 20.47
N THR A 3 58.01 0.35 21.21
CA THR A 3 58.85 -0.67 21.84
C THR A 3 58.14 -1.23 23.07
N CYS A 4 57.96 -2.55 23.13
CA CYS A 4 57.34 -3.21 24.27
C CYS A 4 58.25 -3.09 25.51
N PRO A 5 57.75 -2.59 26.65
CA PRO A 5 58.55 -2.42 27.86
C PRO A 5 58.92 -3.73 28.56
N TYR A 6 58.27 -4.85 28.21
CA TYR A 6 58.48 -6.15 28.84
C TYR A 6 59.55 -6.99 28.14
N CYS A 7 59.54 -7.01 26.80
CA CYS A 7 60.47 -7.81 26.00
C CYS A 7 61.44 -6.98 25.14
N GLY A 8 61.22 -5.67 25.02
CA GLY A 8 62.03 -4.78 24.20
C GLY A 8 61.79 -4.91 22.69
N GLU A 9 60.84 -5.73 22.25
CA GLU A 9 60.54 -5.89 20.82
C GLU A 9 59.80 -4.67 20.26
N PRO A 10 60.14 -4.20 19.05
CA PRO A 10 59.37 -3.17 18.36
C PRO A 10 58.08 -3.77 17.77
N VAL A 11 56.93 -3.23 18.17
CA VAL A 11 55.60 -3.69 17.73
C VAL A 11 54.86 -2.54 17.03
N SER A 12 54.03 -2.81 16.04
CA SER A 12 53.17 -1.77 15.44
C SER A 12 52.11 -1.32 16.44
N ASP A 13 51.68 -0.05 16.33
CA ASP A 13 50.81 0.55 17.35
C ASP A 13 49.42 -0.15 17.36
N ASP A 14 48.93 -0.55 16.19
CA ASP A 14 47.66 -1.28 16.03
C ASP A 14 47.70 -2.74 16.55
N ALA A 15 48.90 -3.31 16.71
CA ALA A 15 49.08 -4.68 17.21
C ALA A 15 49.61 -4.71 18.66
N TYR A 16 49.81 -3.55 19.27
CA TYR A 16 50.50 -3.42 20.55
C TYR A 16 49.71 -4.08 21.69
N ASP A 17 48.42 -3.81 21.80
CA ASP A 17 47.59 -4.35 22.88
C ASP A 17 47.41 -5.88 22.74
N ALA A 18 47.27 -6.39 21.51
CA ALA A 18 47.21 -7.83 21.23
C ALA A 18 48.55 -8.55 21.52
N HIS A 19 49.69 -7.88 21.29
CA HIS A 19 50.99 -8.40 21.67
C HIS A 19 51.13 -8.49 23.19
N LEU A 20 50.70 -7.48 23.94
CA LEU A 20 50.72 -7.49 25.41
C LEU A 20 49.86 -8.62 25.98
N GLU A 21 48.67 -8.85 25.44
CA GLU A 21 47.80 -9.95 25.86
C GLU A 21 48.45 -11.31 25.62
N ARG A 22 48.96 -11.54 24.41
CA ARG A 22 49.44 -12.87 24.01
C ARG A 22 50.81 -13.23 24.61
N ALA A 23 51.72 -12.26 24.71
CA ALA A 23 53.10 -12.51 25.11
C ALA A 23 53.34 -12.28 26.61
N HIS A 24 52.53 -11.44 27.27
CA HIS A 24 52.80 -10.96 28.62
C HIS A 24 51.59 -11.00 29.57
N ALA A 25 50.52 -11.77 29.27
CA ALA A 25 49.28 -11.84 30.07
C ALA A 25 49.48 -11.92 31.59
N GLU A 26 50.45 -12.73 32.04
CA GLU A 26 50.72 -12.98 33.46
C GLU A 26 51.61 -11.90 34.11
N GLU A 27 52.33 -11.14 33.30
CA GLU A 27 53.30 -10.12 33.71
C GLU A 27 52.72 -8.70 33.64
N LEU A 28 51.49 -8.55 33.14
CA LEU A 28 50.84 -7.25 32.99
C LEU A 28 50.65 -6.56 34.34
N THR A 29 51.02 -5.28 34.39
CA THR A 29 50.71 -4.43 35.55
C THR A 29 49.18 -4.23 35.64
N PRO A 30 48.66 -3.79 36.80
CA PRO A 30 47.24 -3.48 36.93
C PRO A 30 46.72 -2.46 35.91
N LEU A 31 47.55 -1.50 35.48
CA LEU A 31 47.18 -0.51 34.47
C LEU A 31 47.14 -1.11 33.07
N ASP A 32 48.15 -1.90 32.71
CA ASP A 32 48.23 -2.54 31.38
C ASP A 32 47.15 -3.60 31.19
N ARG A 33 46.80 -4.33 32.27
CA ARG A 33 45.69 -5.28 32.25
C ARG A 33 44.33 -4.60 32.02
N ARG A 34 44.12 -3.42 32.59
CA ARG A 34 42.90 -2.62 32.35
C ARG A 34 42.82 -2.15 30.90
N ARG A 35 43.95 -1.80 30.29
CA ARG A 35 44.02 -1.33 28.91
C ARG A 35 43.65 -2.43 27.92
N VAL A 36 44.25 -3.61 28.05
CA VAL A 36 43.99 -4.77 27.17
C VAL A 36 42.54 -5.27 27.31
N GLY A 37 41.98 -5.28 28.53
CA GLY A 37 40.61 -5.73 28.76
C GLY A 37 39.53 -4.78 28.21
N ALA A 38 39.80 -3.47 28.13
CA ALA A 38 38.84 -2.49 27.61
C ALA A 38 38.64 -2.60 26.09
N THR A 39 39.71 -2.92 25.35
CA THR A 39 39.68 -2.97 23.88
C THR A 39 38.99 -4.22 23.32
N ALA A 40 39.03 -5.34 24.04
CA ALA A 40 38.43 -6.60 23.62
C ALA A 40 36.90 -6.64 23.82
N ASP A 41 36.38 -5.98 24.86
CA ASP A 41 34.95 -6.02 25.22
C ASP A 41 34.12 -4.97 24.45
N GLU A 42 34.65 -3.76 24.24
CA GLU A 42 33.94 -2.67 23.56
C GLU A 42 33.77 -2.89 22.05
N SER A 43 34.73 -3.52 21.37
CA SER A 43 34.68 -3.74 19.92
C SER A 43 33.60 -4.76 19.53
N SER A 44 33.52 -5.88 20.26
CA SER A 44 32.55 -6.94 19.96
C SER A 44 31.10 -6.56 20.30
N HIS A 45 30.87 -5.76 21.35
CA HIS A 45 29.54 -5.29 21.72
C HIS A 45 29.01 -4.22 20.78
N ARG A 46 29.89 -3.31 20.31
CA ARG A 46 29.49 -2.23 19.41
C ARG A 46 29.11 -2.74 18.03
N GLU A 47 29.87 -3.70 17.49
CA GLU A 47 29.53 -4.35 16.22
C GLU A 47 28.20 -5.10 16.30
N ARG A 48 27.99 -5.91 17.36
CA ARG A 48 26.74 -6.64 17.57
C ARG A 48 25.53 -5.72 17.73
N ALA A 49 25.68 -4.60 18.45
CA ALA A 49 24.60 -3.63 18.62
C ALA A 49 24.20 -2.96 17.31
N VAL A 50 25.16 -2.67 16.42
CA VAL A 50 24.89 -2.09 15.09
C VAL A 50 24.13 -3.09 14.21
N TYR A 51 24.55 -4.36 14.17
CA TYR A 51 23.86 -5.39 13.36
C TYR A 51 22.44 -5.65 13.86
N VAL A 52 22.23 -5.70 15.18
CA VAL A 52 20.89 -5.88 15.76
C VAL A 52 19.99 -4.68 15.45
N GLY A 53 20.50 -3.46 15.58
CA GLY A 53 19.75 -2.24 15.26
C GLY A 53 19.39 -2.12 13.78
N ALA A 54 20.34 -2.41 12.89
CA ALA A 54 20.09 -2.42 11.44
C ALA A 54 19.09 -3.50 11.03
N GLY A 55 19.17 -4.70 11.63
CA GLY A 55 18.23 -5.78 11.38
C GLY A 55 16.80 -5.44 11.82
N LEU A 56 16.63 -4.79 12.98
CA LEU A 56 15.32 -4.32 13.44
C LEU A 56 14.72 -3.26 12.52
N LEU A 57 15.52 -2.28 12.09
CA LEU A 57 15.05 -1.26 11.13
C LEU A 57 14.65 -1.87 9.79
N LEU A 58 15.45 -2.80 9.27
CA LEU A 58 15.10 -3.53 8.05
C LEU A 58 13.80 -4.33 8.22
N ALA A 59 13.62 -5.01 9.35
CA ALA A 59 12.41 -5.77 9.62
C ALA A 59 11.17 -4.87 9.71
N VAL A 60 11.26 -3.72 10.39
CA VAL A 60 10.15 -2.75 10.44
C VAL A 60 9.86 -2.18 9.05
N PHE A 61 10.89 -1.87 8.25
CA PHE A 61 10.71 -1.41 6.88
C PHE A 61 10.02 -2.46 6.01
N VAL A 62 10.45 -3.72 6.07
CA VAL A 62 9.84 -4.83 5.31
C VAL A 62 8.39 -5.07 5.75
N VAL A 63 8.10 -5.04 7.05
CA VAL A 63 6.74 -5.20 7.57
C VAL A 63 5.86 -4.02 7.18
N GLY A 64 6.35 -2.79 7.29
CA GLY A 64 5.61 -1.59 6.87
C GLY A 64 5.36 -1.57 5.36
N TYR A 65 6.35 -1.95 4.56
CA TYR A 65 6.20 -2.10 3.11
C TYR A 65 5.19 -3.18 2.75
N ALA A 66 5.26 -4.36 3.38
CA ALA A 66 4.28 -5.42 3.14
C ALA A 66 2.86 -5.03 3.60
N ALA A 67 2.72 -4.27 4.69
CA ALA A 67 1.40 -3.79 5.11
C ALA A 67 0.76 -2.83 4.11
N ILE A 68 1.56 -2.02 3.38
CA ILE A 68 1.07 -1.07 2.39
C ILE A 68 0.85 -1.73 1.02
N PHE A 69 1.73 -2.65 0.62
CA PHE A 69 1.76 -3.18 -0.75
C PHE A 69 1.28 -4.64 -0.89
N PHE A 70 1.01 -5.34 0.22
CA PHE A 70 0.52 -6.73 0.23
C PHE A 70 -0.89 -6.86 0.84
N SER A 71 -1.57 -5.74 1.12
CA SER A 71 -2.99 -5.75 1.47
C SER A 71 -3.88 -5.85 0.21
N GLY A 72 -3.61 -6.86 -0.64
CA GLY A 72 -4.52 -7.30 -1.70
C GLY A 72 -5.53 -8.28 -1.10
N GLY A 73 -6.34 -7.79 -0.16
CA GLY A 73 -7.44 -8.52 0.43
C GLY A 73 -8.70 -7.70 0.26
N SER A 74 -9.82 -8.39 0.00
CA SER A 74 -11.15 -7.81 -0.16
C SER A 74 -11.37 -6.67 0.82
N ILE A 75 -11.76 -5.52 0.29
CA ILE A 75 -12.01 -4.33 1.09
C ILE A 75 -13.34 -4.57 1.83
N ASP A 76 -13.35 -4.39 3.15
CA ASP A 76 -14.58 -4.46 3.94
C ASP A 76 -15.52 -3.33 3.48
N THR A 77 -16.56 -3.70 2.74
CA THR A 77 -17.64 -2.84 2.21
C THR A 77 -18.79 -2.75 3.21
N SER A 78 -19.53 -1.64 3.17
CA SER A 78 -20.80 -1.43 3.87
C SER A 78 -22.01 -1.40 2.93
N ALA A 79 -21.80 -1.70 1.64
CA ALA A 79 -22.81 -1.77 0.61
C ALA A 79 -23.98 -2.66 1.01
N VAL A 80 -25.18 -2.29 0.55
CA VAL A 80 -26.42 -2.97 0.91
C VAL A 80 -26.46 -4.40 0.36
N VAL A 81 -25.84 -4.61 -0.79
CA VAL A 81 -25.75 -5.89 -1.50
C VAL A 81 -24.28 -6.26 -1.64
N GLU A 82 -23.93 -7.45 -1.16
CA GLU A 82 -22.61 -8.04 -1.40
C GLU A 82 -22.64 -8.97 -2.62
N PRO A 83 -21.58 -9.00 -3.44
CA PRO A 83 -21.49 -9.87 -4.60
C PRO A 83 -21.44 -11.35 -4.21
N ASP A 84 -21.79 -12.25 -5.13
CA ASP A 84 -21.65 -13.70 -4.94
C ASP A 84 -20.31 -14.20 -5.55
N PRO A 85 -19.25 -14.41 -4.73
CA PRO A 85 -17.96 -14.90 -5.24
C PRO A 85 -18.02 -16.36 -5.71
N SER A 86 -19.11 -17.08 -5.45
CA SER A 86 -19.28 -18.47 -5.90
C SER A 86 -19.89 -18.58 -7.31
N ALA A 87 -20.34 -17.46 -7.87
CA ALA A 87 -20.87 -17.34 -9.22
C ALA A 87 -19.94 -16.45 -10.07
N PRO A 88 -18.79 -16.97 -10.52
CA PRO A 88 -17.81 -16.17 -11.24
C PRO A 88 -18.35 -15.75 -12.61
N ILE A 89 -18.22 -14.46 -12.88
CA ILE A 89 -18.41 -13.85 -14.20
C ILE A 89 -17.08 -13.25 -14.66
N HIS A 90 -17.06 -12.68 -15.86
CA HIS A 90 -15.94 -11.88 -16.32
C HIS A 90 -16.45 -10.87 -17.34
N GLU A 91 -16.92 -9.75 -16.82
CA GLU A 91 -17.62 -8.73 -17.59
C GLU A 91 -16.89 -7.39 -17.48
N HIS A 92 -17.08 -6.58 -18.53
CA HIS A 92 -16.38 -5.32 -18.71
C HIS A 92 -17.36 -4.23 -19.14
N GLY A 93 -17.07 -3.00 -18.76
CA GLY A 93 -17.78 -1.83 -19.23
C GLY A 93 -16.97 -0.57 -18.95
N THR A 94 -17.65 0.57 -18.96
CA THR A 94 -17.01 1.86 -18.71
C THR A 94 -17.70 2.63 -17.60
N ILE A 95 -16.94 3.49 -16.93
CA ILE A 95 -17.46 4.37 -15.89
C ILE A 95 -16.73 5.70 -15.90
N THR A 96 -17.50 6.78 -15.77
CA THR A 96 -16.98 8.13 -15.53
C THR A 96 -17.51 8.62 -14.20
N VAL A 97 -16.61 9.09 -13.34
CA VAL A 97 -16.96 9.74 -12.08
C VAL A 97 -16.43 11.16 -12.10
N GLN A 98 -17.32 12.12 -11.88
CA GLN A 98 -17.01 13.55 -11.84
C GLN A 98 -17.64 14.19 -10.61
N TYR A 99 -16.89 15.08 -9.97
CA TYR A 99 -17.39 15.96 -8.93
C TYR A 99 -16.88 17.37 -9.15
N ASP A 100 -17.80 18.34 -9.20
CA ASP A 100 -17.53 19.71 -9.63
C ASP A 100 -16.72 19.74 -10.95
N ASP A 101 -15.54 20.37 -10.96
CA ASP A 101 -14.64 20.45 -12.11
C ASP A 101 -13.62 19.28 -12.18
N THR A 102 -13.72 18.30 -11.29
CA THR A 102 -12.76 17.19 -11.17
C THR A 102 -13.32 15.91 -11.76
N VAL A 103 -12.57 15.29 -12.68
CA VAL A 103 -12.84 13.93 -13.17
C VAL A 103 -11.87 12.98 -12.49
N VAL A 104 -12.40 11.91 -11.91
CA VAL A 104 -11.60 10.89 -11.23
C VAL A 104 -10.70 10.18 -12.25
N ALA A 105 -9.43 10.03 -11.89
CA ALA A 105 -8.43 9.30 -12.67
C ALA A 105 -8.30 7.86 -12.12
N PHE A 106 -8.94 6.89 -12.77
CA PHE A 106 -8.87 5.50 -12.34
C PHE A 106 -7.52 4.83 -12.62
N ASP A 107 -6.62 5.46 -13.37
CA ASP A 107 -5.25 4.99 -13.59
C ASP A 107 -4.31 5.30 -12.41
N ASP A 108 -4.79 6.06 -11.41
CA ASP A 108 -4.06 6.26 -10.17
C ASP A 108 -3.89 4.93 -9.41
N PRO A 109 -2.70 4.63 -8.84
CA PRO A 109 -2.42 3.34 -8.20
C PRO A 109 -3.37 2.94 -7.06
N GLU A 110 -4.12 3.89 -6.50
CA GLU A 110 -5.10 3.65 -5.46
C GLU A 110 -6.42 3.03 -5.96
N HIS A 111 -6.65 3.00 -7.28
CA HIS A 111 -7.83 2.44 -7.92
C HIS A 111 -7.56 1.11 -8.66
N ILE A 112 -6.30 0.71 -8.78
CA ILE A 112 -5.88 -0.49 -9.53
C ILE A 112 -5.95 -1.75 -8.65
N GLU A 113 -6.60 -2.80 -9.17
CA GLU A 113 -6.63 -4.16 -8.59
C GLU A 113 -6.96 -4.16 -7.09
N ARG A 114 -7.97 -3.36 -6.70
CA ARG A 114 -8.32 -3.09 -5.30
C ARG A 114 -9.18 -4.15 -4.63
N ASP A 115 -10.02 -4.81 -5.42
CA ASP A 115 -10.90 -5.87 -4.96
C ASP A 115 -10.94 -7.03 -5.97
N ASP A 116 -11.25 -8.23 -5.50
CA ASP A 116 -11.26 -9.44 -6.33
C ASP A 116 -12.53 -9.54 -7.22
N CYS A 117 -13.62 -8.90 -6.82
CA CYS A 117 -14.91 -8.92 -7.52
C CYS A 117 -15.08 -7.73 -8.47
N PHE A 118 -14.49 -6.57 -8.16
CA PHE A 118 -14.52 -5.39 -9.02
C PHE A 118 -13.18 -4.65 -9.00
N HIS A 119 -12.59 -4.37 -10.17
CA HIS A 119 -11.37 -3.57 -10.25
C HIS A 119 -11.08 -2.98 -11.62
N PHE A 120 -10.10 -2.07 -11.64
CA PHE A 120 -9.40 -1.63 -12.85
C PHE A 120 -8.02 -2.29 -12.96
N HIS A 121 -7.55 -2.48 -14.19
CA HIS A 121 -6.17 -2.86 -14.44
C HIS A 121 -5.33 -1.64 -14.84
N GLY A 122 -4.06 -1.62 -14.43
CA GLY A 122 -3.15 -0.53 -14.85
C GLY A 122 -2.64 -0.66 -16.28
N HIS A 123 -2.91 -1.79 -16.96
CA HIS A 123 -2.33 -2.08 -18.28
C HIS A 123 -3.21 -1.64 -19.46
N ASP A 124 -4.47 -1.28 -19.22
CA ASP A 124 -5.45 -0.76 -20.18
C ASP A 124 -5.86 0.68 -19.85
N ASP A 125 -4.91 1.44 -19.28
CA ASP A 125 -5.08 2.82 -18.84
C ASP A 125 -6.25 3.01 -17.85
N ALA A 126 -6.69 1.93 -17.18
CA ALA A 126 -7.83 1.89 -16.27
C ALA A 126 -9.13 2.50 -16.85
N ALA A 127 -9.28 2.45 -18.17
CA ALA A 127 -10.48 2.96 -18.83
C ALA A 127 -11.68 2.00 -18.71
N ILE A 128 -11.41 0.73 -18.42
CA ILE A 128 -12.37 -0.37 -18.43
C ILE A 128 -12.45 -0.98 -17.04
N TRP A 129 -13.65 -1.02 -16.46
CA TRP A 129 -13.86 -1.75 -15.22
C TRP A 129 -14.01 -3.24 -15.50
N HIS A 130 -13.64 -4.08 -14.54
CA HIS A 130 -13.73 -5.54 -14.62
C HIS A 130 -14.56 -6.05 -13.44
N ALA A 131 -15.58 -6.86 -13.72
CA ALA A 131 -16.36 -7.57 -12.71
C ALA A 131 -16.12 -9.08 -12.81
N HIS A 132 -15.77 -9.71 -11.69
CA HIS A 132 -15.47 -11.15 -11.62
C HIS A 132 -16.46 -11.96 -10.78
N CYS A 133 -17.40 -11.31 -10.10
CA CYS A 133 -18.43 -11.91 -9.28
C CYS A 133 -19.81 -11.46 -9.77
N SER A 134 -20.83 -12.31 -9.68
CA SER A 134 -22.19 -11.85 -9.95
C SER A 134 -22.67 -10.90 -8.85
N ASP A 135 -23.71 -10.13 -9.17
CA ASP A 135 -24.40 -9.24 -8.22
C ASP A 135 -23.52 -8.09 -7.68
N VAL A 136 -22.46 -7.71 -8.41
CA VAL A 136 -21.68 -6.50 -8.14
C VAL A 136 -22.56 -5.28 -8.42
N THR A 137 -22.98 -4.58 -7.36
CA THR A 137 -23.71 -3.32 -7.49
C THR A 137 -22.79 -2.15 -7.74
N LEU A 138 -23.35 -1.06 -8.27
CA LEU A 138 -22.60 0.19 -8.47
C LEU A 138 -22.11 0.79 -7.13
N GLU A 139 -22.91 0.72 -6.07
CA GLU A 139 -22.49 1.11 -4.71
C GLU A 139 -21.26 0.31 -4.26
N TYR A 140 -21.34 -1.03 -4.31
CA TYR A 140 -20.23 -1.89 -3.92
C TYR A 140 -18.97 -1.56 -4.73
N ALA A 141 -19.11 -1.50 -6.06
CA ALA A 141 -18.01 -1.23 -6.98
C ALA A 141 -17.25 0.05 -6.61
N LEU A 142 -17.96 1.15 -6.37
CA LEU A 142 -17.34 2.42 -6.01
C LEU A 142 -16.82 2.47 -4.57
N GLU A 143 -17.47 1.77 -3.63
CA GLU A 143 -16.99 1.72 -2.24
C GLU A 143 -15.65 0.98 -2.14
N THR A 144 -15.41 -0.05 -2.96
CA THR A 144 -14.08 -0.69 -3.05
C THR A 144 -12.98 0.27 -3.50
N LEU A 145 -13.35 1.37 -4.16
CA LEU A 145 -12.46 2.44 -4.60
C LEU A 145 -12.42 3.61 -3.62
N GLY A 146 -13.04 3.48 -2.44
CA GLY A 146 -13.06 4.50 -1.40
C GLY A 146 -14.09 5.61 -1.65
N MET A 147 -15.13 5.33 -2.45
CA MET A 147 -16.18 6.27 -2.78
C MET A 147 -17.53 5.75 -2.28
N ASP A 148 -18.17 6.46 -1.36
CA ASP A 148 -19.49 6.08 -0.86
C ASP A 148 -20.56 6.68 -1.76
N LEU A 149 -21.40 5.85 -2.38
CA LEU A 149 -22.44 6.31 -3.30
C LEU A 149 -23.82 5.77 -2.92
N THR A 150 -24.78 6.69 -2.78
CA THR A 150 -26.22 6.41 -2.71
C THR A 150 -26.94 7.22 -3.80
N ALA A 151 -28.26 7.07 -3.89
CA ALA A 151 -29.06 7.86 -4.83
C ALA A 151 -29.07 9.38 -4.52
N GLU A 152 -28.82 9.77 -3.27
CA GLU A 152 -29.00 11.16 -2.79
C GLU A 152 -27.68 11.77 -2.25
N GLN A 153 -26.64 10.96 -2.08
CA GLN A 153 -25.37 11.37 -1.47
C GLN A 153 -24.19 10.67 -2.15
N PHE A 154 -23.12 11.43 -2.38
CA PHE A 154 -21.85 10.93 -2.90
C PHE A 154 -20.68 11.45 -2.06
N THR A 155 -19.83 10.57 -1.55
CA THR A 155 -18.61 10.94 -0.84
C THR A 155 -17.38 10.44 -1.61
N VAL A 156 -16.47 11.36 -1.94
CA VAL A 156 -15.23 11.09 -2.68
C VAL A 156 -14.13 12.01 -2.18
N ASP A 157 -12.90 11.51 -2.06
CA ASP A 157 -11.74 12.30 -1.58
C ASP A 157 -11.97 13.02 -0.23
N GLY A 158 -12.84 12.44 0.62
CA GLY A 158 -13.23 13.01 1.91
C GLY A 158 -14.17 14.23 1.82
N GLN A 159 -14.73 14.51 0.65
CA GLN A 159 -15.76 15.51 0.40
C GLN A 159 -17.10 14.80 0.17
N THR A 160 -18.16 15.32 0.79
CA THR A 160 -19.51 14.76 0.68
C THR A 160 -20.41 15.76 -0.04
N PHE A 161 -21.09 15.28 -1.08
CA PHE A 161 -22.16 15.95 -1.81
C PHE A 161 -23.48 15.36 -1.35
N ASP A 162 -24.39 16.18 -0.83
CA ASP A 162 -25.67 15.74 -0.28
C ASP A 162 -26.80 16.60 -0.83
N GLU A 163 -27.77 15.97 -1.50
CA GLU A 163 -28.93 16.68 -2.05
C GLU A 163 -29.74 17.39 -0.96
N ALA A 164 -29.72 16.90 0.28
CA ALA A 164 -30.37 17.55 1.41
C ALA A 164 -29.71 18.89 1.80
N ASP A 165 -28.42 19.05 1.51
CA ASP A 165 -27.66 20.27 1.73
C ASP A 165 -27.67 21.22 0.51
N GLY A 166 -28.30 20.80 -0.60
CA GLY A 166 -28.51 21.60 -1.80
C GLY A 166 -27.53 21.28 -2.94
N ASP A 167 -26.70 20.25 -2.79
CA ASP A 167 -25.87 19.71 -3.86
C ASP A 167 -26.73 18.94 -4.88
N THR A 168 -26.12 18.54 -5.99
CA THR A 168 -26.75 17.65 -6.98
C THR A 168 -25.93 16.38 -7.09
N VAL A 169 -26.59 15.22 -7.08
CA VAL A 169 -25.98 13.91 -7.34
C VAL A 169 -26.76 13.24 -8.47
N SER A 170 -26.08 12.82 -9.53
CA SER A 170 -26.69 12.12 -10.67
C SER A 170 -25.93 10.82 -10.92
N VAL A 171 -26.68 9.73 -11.01
CA VAL A 171 -26.16 8.39 -11.25
C VAL A 171 -26.94 7.79 -12.40
N THR A 172 -26.27 7.62 -13.54
CA THR A 172 -26.91 7.08 -14.74
C THR A 172 -26.13 5.91 -15.31
N VAL A 173 -26.85 4.99 -15.94
CA VAL A 173 -26.27 3.93 -16.75
C VAL A 173 -26.94 3.98 -18.11
N ASP A 174 -26.12 4.08 -19.16
CA ASP A 174 -26.57 4.33 -20.53
C ASP A 174 -27.52 5.55 -20.66
N GLY A 175 -27.33 6.54 -19.78
CA GLY A 175 -28.13 7.76 -19.70
C GLY A 175 -29.48 7.61 -19.01
N GLU A 176 -29.76 6.47 -18.37
CA GLU A 176 -30.96 6.25 -17.55
C GLU A 176 -30.62 6.33 -16.06
N ASP A 177 -31.43 7.05 -15.27
CA ASP A 177 -31.23 7.16 -13.82
C ASP A 177 -31.41 5.79 -13.13
N VAL A 178 -30.48 5.43 -12.25
CA VAL A 178 -30.50 4.17 -11.49
C VAL A 178 -30.33 4.40 -9.99
N ASP A 179 -30.73 3.43 -9.18
CA ASP A 179 -30.39 3.39 -7.74
C ASP A 179 -29.11 2.57 -7.55
N PRO A 180 -27.97 3.19 -7.19
CA PRO A 180 -26.67 2.52 -7.12
C PRO A 180 -26.62 1.38 -6.09
N GLN A 181 -27.46 1.41 -5.06
CA GLN A 181 -27.51 0.38 -4.03
C GLN A 181 -28.15 -0.93 -4.51
N THR A 182 -28.91 -0.88 -5.62
CA THR A 182 -29.66 -2.03 -6.14
C THR A 182 -29.36 -2.35 -7.60
N TYR A 183 -28.77 -1.41 -8.35
CA TYR A 183 -28.35 -1.64 -9.72
C TYR A 183 -27.11 -2.52 -9.76
N VAL A 184 -27.24 -3.68 -10.40
CA VAL A 184 -26.13 -4.62 -10.65
C VAL A 184 -25.54 -4.30 -12.01
N LEU A 185 -24.21 -4.17 -12.07
CA LEU A 185 -23.49 -3.87 -13.31
C LEU A 185 -23.65 -5.03 -14.31
N GLU A 186 -23.91 -4.69 -15.56
CA GLU A 186 -24.02 -5.60 -16.69
C GLU A 186 -22.98 -5.22 -17.77
N GLY A 187 -22.00 -6.09 -17.98
CA GLY A 187 -20.93 -5.82 -18.94
C GLY A 187 -20.94 -6.75 -20.15
N VAL A 188 -19.84 -6.70 -20.90
CA VAL A 188 -19.54 -7.60 -22.02
C VAL A 188 -18.27 -8.40 -21.77
N GLU A 189 -18.13 -9.57 -22.41
CA GLU A 189 -16.97 -10.44 -22.23
C GLU A 189 -15.66 -9.83 -22.78
N SER A 190 -15.74 -8.88 -23.71
CA SER A 190 -14.61 -8.34 -24.46
C SER A 190 -14.27 -6.92 -24.04
N VAL A 191 -13.03 -6.70 -23.60
CA VAL A 191 -12.47 -5.36 -23.31
C VAL A 191 -12.55 -4.45 -24.53
N ASP A 192 -12.28 -4.98 -25.72
CA ASP A 192 -12.37 -4.20 -26.97
C ASP A 192 -13.81 -3.75 -27.24
N ASP A 193 -14.81 -4.60 -26.97
CA ASP A 193 -16.22 -4.25 -27.19
C ASP A 193 -16.67 -3.21 -26.15
N ALA A 194 -16.27 -3.39 -24.88
CA ALA A 194 -16.49 -2.40 -23.82
C ALA A 194 -15.87 -1.02 -24.17
N ALA A 195 -14.63 -1.00 -24.68
CA ALA A 195 -13.97 0.23 -25.12
C ALA A 195 -14.66 0.91 -26.31
N ASN A 196 -15.48 0.17 -27.07
CA ASN A 196 -16.31 0.70 -28.16
C ASN A 196 -17.73 1.10 -27.70
N GLY A 197 -18.03 0.98 -26.40
CA GLY A 197 -19.30 1.39 -25.80
C GLY A 197 -20.36 0.28 -25.75
N ASP A 198 -19.97 -0.99 -25.86
CA ASP A 198 -20.87 -2.10 -25.52
C ASP A 198 -20.82 -2.39 -24.01
N GLY A 199 -21.91 -2.94 -23.45
CA GLY A 199 -22.06 -3.09 -21.98
C GLY A 199 -22.40 -1.76 -21.30
N ASP A 200 -22.48 -1.76 -19.97
CA ASP A 200 -22.86 -0.55 -19.25
C ASP A 200 -21.84 0.59 -19.41
N HIS A 201 -22.38 1.77 -19.74
CA HIS A 201 -21.69 3.05 -19.57
C HIS A 201 -22.24 3.78 -18.35
N VAL A 202 -21.48 3.77 -17.26
CA VAL A 202 -21.88 4.42 -16.02
C VAL A 202 -21.38 5.87 -15.99
N GLU A 203 -22.23 6.81 -15.61
CA GLU A 203 -21.86 8.20 -15.33
C GLU A 203 -22.35 8.60 -13.93
N VAL A 204 -21.42 8.95 -13.06
CA VAL A 204 -21.68 9.55 -11.74
C VAL A 204 -21.20 10.99 -11.77
N VAL A 205 -22.11 11.93 -11.54
CA VAL A 205 -21.81 13.36 -11.53
C VAL A 205 -22.36 13.98 -10.26
N ALA A 206 -21.48 14.61 -9.48
CA ALA A 206 -21.85 15.41 -8.33
C ALA A 206 -21.45 16.87 -8.51
N THR A 207 -22.23 17.80 -7.97
CA THR A 207 -21.92 19.24 -8.04
C THR A 207 -22.37 19.94 -6.76
N SER A 208 -21.49 20.76 -6.21
CA SER A 208 -21.76 21.59 -5.05
C SER A 208 -22.90 22.58 -5.32
N GLY A 209 -23.81 22.73 -4.36
CA GLY A 209 -24.89 23.72 -4.40
C GLY A 209 -24.39 25.17 -4.34
N GLU A 210 -25.13 26.09 -4.98
CA GLU A 210 -24.85 27.55 -4.97
C GLU A 210 -25.24 28.28 -3.67
#